data_AF-A0A7G9W994-F1
#
_entry.id   AF-A0A7G9W994-F1
#
_cell.length_a   1.000
_cell.length_b   1.000
_cell.length_c   1.000
_cell.angle_alpha   90.00
_cell.angle_beta   90.00
_cell.angle_gamma   90.00
#
_symmetry.space_group_name_H-M   'P 1'
#
loop_
_entity.id
_entity.type
_entity.pdbx_description
1 polymer ?
#
loop_
_entity_poly.entity_id
_entity_poly.type
_entity_poly.pdbx_seq_one_letter_code
_entity_poly.pdbx_strand_id
1 'polypeptide(L)'
;MIFNYVIGNEELLEDIYPIVELAVSKDFVKIKEELKEKALWGSMRIVMAQSQQEEIMGVGLATVNNQNTGHVDYLFIKNPVENRNLKDEIQEELVKWLKWLKVKSVTIDPQEHSY
;
A
#
# COMPACT_ATOMS: atom_id res chain seq x y z
N MET A 1 10.43 13.28 -11.51
CA MET A 1 9.24 13.89 -10.88
C MET A 1 9.47 13.88 -9.38
N ILE A 2 9.06 14.92 -8.64
CA ILE A 2 9.19 14.94 -7.17
C ILE A 2 7.83 14.53 -6.62
N PHE A 3 7.83 13.53 -5.72
CA PHE A 3 6.63 13.06 -5.03
C PHE A 3 6.67 13.49 -3.57
N ASN A 4 5.50 13.82 -3.03
CA ASN A 4 5.29 13.96 -1.59
C ASN A 4 4.78 12.62 -1.06
N TYR A 5 5.35 12.16 0.05
CA TYR A 5 4.96 10.90 0.66
C TYR A 5 4.12 11.15 1.91
N VAL A 6 2.91 10.59 1.92
CA VAL A 6 2.05 10.53 3.11
C VAL A 6 2.10 9.11 3.64
N ILE A 7 2.51 8.97 4.89
CA ILE A 7 2.68 7.69 5.57
C ILE A 7 1.71 7.63 6.74
N GLY A 8 0.84 6.62 6.73
CA GLY A 8 -0.12 6.41 7.80
C GLY A 8 -0.43 4.94 7.99
N ASN A 9 -1.60 4.65 8.53
CA ASN A 9 -2.06 3.33 8.91
C ASN A 9 -3.53 3.19 8.50
N GLU A 10 -4.36 2.50 9.29
CA GLU A 10 -5.76 2.23 8.97
C GLU A 10 -6.62 3.49 8.76
N GLU A 11 -6.22 4.64 9.30
CA GLU A 11 -6.95 5.90 9.13
C GLU A 11 -6.96 6.41 7.68
N LEU A 12 -5.98 6.01 6.87
CA LEU A 12 -5.87 6.40 5.45
C LEU A 12 -6.68 5.48 4.51
N LEU A 13 -7.38 4.47 5.04
CA LEU A 13 -8.12 3.50 4.20
C LEU A 13 -9.20 4.16 3.36
N GLU A 14 -9.95 5.11 3.93
CA GLU A 14 -11.01 5.82 3.20
C GLU A 14 -10.45 6.71 2.07
N ASP A 15 -9.25 7.28 2.27
CA ASP A 15 -8.57 8.10 1.25
C ASP A 15 -8.09 7.28 0.05
N ILE A 16 -7.71 6.02 0.27
CA ILE A 16 -7.20 5.14 -0.80
C ILE A 16 -8.28 4.32 -1.48
N TYR A 17 -9.47 4.14 -0.89
CA TYR A 17 -10.52 3.32 -1.49
C TYR A 17 -10.92 3.73 -2.91
N PRO A 18 -11.02 5.03 -3.27
CA PRO A 18 -11.26 5.42 -4.65
C PRO A 18 -10.18 4.90 -5.61
N ILE A 19 -8.92 4.85 -5.17
CA ILE A 19 -7.80 4.34 -5.96
C ILE A 19 -7.89 2.81 -6.12
N VAL A 20 -8.19 2.11 -5.02
CA VAL A 20 -8.40 0.66 -5.05
C VAL A 20 -9.57 0.32 -5.97
N GLU A 21 -10.69 1.04 -5.87
CA GLU A 21 -11.86 0.81 -6.73
C GLU A 21 -11.54 0.98 -8.22
N LEU A 22 -10.76 2.00 -8.59
CA LEU A 22 -10.31 2.20 -9.96
C LEU A 22 -9.43 1.05 -10.46
N ALA A 23 -8.50 0.58 -9.63
CA ALA A 23 -7.52 -0.43 -10.02
C ALA A 23 -8.10 -1.87 -10.05
N VAL A 24 -9.07 -2.16 -9.19
CA VAL A 24 -9.64 -3.51 -9.00
C VAL A 24 -11.16 -3.47 -8.91
N SER A 25 -11.83 -2.74 -9.82
CA SER A 25 -13.29 -2.53 -9.79
C SER A 25 -14.14 -3.80 -9.56
N LYS A 26 -13.75 -4.94 -10.14
CA LYS A 26 -14.48 -6.21 -9.97
C LYS A 26 -14.32 -6.84 -8.60
N ASP A 27 -13.15 -6.68 -7.99
CA ASP A 27 -12.78 -7.29 -6.71
C ASP A 27 -12.79 -6.27 -5.56
N PHE A 28 -13.17 -5.02 -5.82
CA PHE A 28 -13.10 -3.91 -4.88
C PHE A 28 -13.79 -4.22 -3.55
N VAL A 29 -15.02 -4.72 -3.59
CA VAL A 29 -15.78 -5.04 -2.36
C VAL A 29 -15.03 -6.09 -1.52
N LYS A 30 -14.47 -7.11 -2.18
CA LYS A 30 -13.70 -8.16 -1.50
C LYS A 30 -12.42 -7.59 -0.89
N ILE A 31 -11.64 -6.84 -1.67
CA ILE A 31 -10.36 -6.26 -1.22
C ILE A 31 -10.60 -5.24 -0.10
N LYS A 32 -11.66 -4.44 -0.19
CA LYS A 32 -12.08 -3.50 0.86
C LYS A 32 -12.34 -4.22 2.18
N GLU A 33 -13.09 -5.32 2.16
CA GLU A 33 -13.35 -6.10 3.37
C GLU A 33 -12.08 -6.79 3.90
N GLU A 34 -11.22 -7.33 3.02
CA GLU A 34 -9.93 -7.91 3.41
C GLU A 34 -9.01 -6.88 4.09
N LEU A 35 -8.94 -5.65 3.56
CA LEU A 35 -8.15 -4.56 4.16
C LEU A 35 -8.69 -4.15 5.53
N LYS A 36 -10.01 -4.01 5.67
CA LYS A 36 -10.64 -3.73 6.98
C LYS A 36 -10.35 -4.84 7.97
N GLU A 37 -10.46 -6.10 7.56
CA GLU A 37 -10.19 -7.22 8.43
C GLU A 37 -8.73 -7.17 8.90
N LYS A 38 -7.77 -7.03 7.98
CA LYS A 38 -6.33 -6.91 8.30
C LYS A 38 -6.02 -5.75 9.24
N ALA A 39 -6.72 -4.62 9.11
CA ALA A 39 -6.59 -3.49 10.02
C ALA A 39 -7.08 -3.80 11.45
N LEU A 40 -8.03 -4.72 11.62
CA LEU A 40 -8.58 -5.09 12.93
C LEU A 40 -7.69 -6.04 13.73
N TRP A 41 -7.02 -7.00 13.07
CA TRP A 41 -6.26 -8.05 13.76
C TRP A 41 -4.74 -7.93 13.64
N GLY A 42 -4.24 -7.00 12.83
CA GLY A 42 -2.82 -6.77 12.58
C GLY A 42 -2.38 -5.32 12.79
N SER A 43 -1.12 -5.04 12.47
CA SER A 43 -0.65 -3.67 12.25
C SER A 43 -0.62 -3.38 10.76
N MET A 44 -1.04 -2.18 10.36
CA MET A 44 -1.08 -1.77 8.97
C MET A 44 -0.22 -0.52 8.74
N ARG A 45 0.40 -0.46 7.56
CA ARG A 45 1.11 0.71 7.07
C ARG A 45 0.66 0.98 5.65
N ILE A 46 0.29 2.22 5.41
CA ILE A 46 -0.09 2.72 4.09
C ILE A 46 0.92 3.81 3.71
N VAL A 47 1.46 3.71 2.50
CA VAL A 47 2.34 4.72 1.91
C VAL A 47 1.65 5.24 0.65
N MET A 48 1.32 6.52 0.64
CA MET A 48 0.75 7.20 -0.52
C MET A 48 1.79 8.15 -1.10
N ALA A 49 1.99 8.07 -2.41
CA ALA A 49 2.79 9.02 -3.15
C ALA A 49 1.89 9.99 -3.92
N GLN A 50 2.09 11.28 -3.68
CA GLN A 50 1.33 12.36 -4.30
C GLN A 50 2.21 13.21 -5.22
N SER A 51 1.64 13.68 -6.32
CA SER A 51 2.27 14.70 -7.17
C SER A 51 2.26 16.07 -6.47
N GLN A 52 2.90 17.07 -7.08
CA GLN A 52 2.84 18.46 -6.59
C GLN A 52 1.43 19.07 -6.64
N GLN A 53 0.51 18.46 -7.38
CA GLN A 53 -0.89 18.86 -7.46
C GLN A 53 -1.78 18.08 -6.48
N GLU A 54 -1.18 17.41 -5.50
CA GLU A 54 -1.85 16.57 -4.48
C GLU A 54 -2.58 15.34 -5.04
N GLU A 55 -2.35 15.03 -6.33
CA GLU A 55 -2.91 13.85 -6.98
C GLU A 55 -2.18 12.58 -6.52
N ILE A 56 -2.93 11.54 -6.15
CA ILE A 56 -2.35 10.25 -5.75
C ILE A 56 -1.83 9.50 -6.99
N MET A 57 -0.51 9.32 -7.02
CA MET A 57 0.22 8.67 -8.11
C MET A 57 0.54 7.21 -7.79
N GLY A 58 0.59 6.85 -6.51
CA GLY A 58 0.77 5.48 -6.09
C GLY A 58 0.38 5.26 -4.64
N VAL A 59 -0.06 4.04 -4.33
CA VAL A 59 -0.41 3.58 -3.00
C VAL A 59 0.21 2.22 -2.77
N GLY A 60 0.86 2.04 -1.63
CA GLY A 60 1.33 0.75 -1.18
C GLY A 60 0.85 0.43 0.22
N LEU A 61 0.67 -0.87 0.47
CA LEU A 61 0.15 -1.38 1.72
C LEU A 61 1.00 -2.53 2.25
N ALA A 62 1.29 -2.47 3.54
CA ALA A 62 1.90 -3.58 4.26
C ALA A 62 1.16 -3.85 5.57
N THR A 63 1.11 -5.12 5.94
CA THR A 63 0.49 -5.57 7.18
C THR A 63 1.42 -6.48 7.97
N VAL A 64 1.25 -6.51 9.29
CA VAL A 64 1.92 -7.46 10.18
C VAL A 64 0.86 -8.27 10.90
N ASN A 65 0.96 -9.59 10.78
CA ASN A 65 0.02 -10.50 11.38
C ASN A 65 0.33 -10.82 12.86
N ASN A 66 -0.60 -11.48 13.53
CA ASN A 66 -0.47 -11.92 14.92
C ASN A 66 0.68 -12.93 15.15
N GLN A 67 1.24 -13.54 14.10
CA GLN A 67 2.41 -14.41 14.17
C GLN A 67 3.73 -13.62 14.08
N ASN A 68 3.65 -12.29 13.97
CA ASN A 68 4.76 -11.37 13.72
C ASN A 68 5.42 -11.59 12.35
N THR A 69 4.62 -11.85 11.32
CA THR A 69 5.06 -11.93 9.92
C THR A 69 4.55 -10.71 9.18
N GLY A 70 5.46 -10.04 8.47
CA GLY A 70 5.17 -8.86 7.65
C GLY A 70 4.86 -9.23 6.21
N HIS A 71 3.87 -8.56 5.62
CA HIS A 71 3.44 -8.74 4.24
C HIS A 71 3.40 -7.37 3.56
N VAL A 72 3.94 -7.26 2.35
CA VAL A 72 3.59 -6.17 1.44
C VAL A 72 2.46 -6.70 0.56
N ASP A 73 1.24 -6.22 0.81
CA ASP A 73 0.01 -6.84 0.32
C ASP A 73 -0.42 -6.31 -1.06
N TYR A 74 -0.33 -5.00 -1.26
CA TYR A 74 -0.83 -4.35 -2.48
C TYR A 74 0.08 -3.19 -2.90
N LEU A 75 0.23 -3.03 -4.21
CA LEU A 75 0.85 -1.87 -4.84
C LEU A 75 -0.02 -1.40 -6.01
N PHE A 76 -0.56 -0.20 -5.89
CA PHE A 76 -1.38 0.47 -6.90
C PHE A 76 -0.58 1.63 -7.46
N ILE A 77 -0.25 1.62 -8.75
CA ILE A 77 0.52 2.70 -9.38
C ILE A 77 -0.25 3.25 -10.58
N LYS A 78 -0.46 4.57 -10.58
CA LYS A 78 -1.00 5.28 -11.73
C LYS A 78 0.05 5.35 -12.83
N ASN A 79 -0.29 5.02 -14.08
CA ASN A 79 0.63 5.06 -15.23
C ASN A 79 2.03 4.46 -14.93
N PRO A 80 2.14 3.16 -14.60
CA PRO A 80 3.39 2.54 -14.12
C PRO A 80 4.54 2.65 -15.13
N VAL A 81 4.27 2.84 -16.42
CA VAL A 81 5.28 3.05 -17.46
C VAL A 81 6.02 4.38 -17.28
N GLU A 82 5.34 5.42 -16.80
CA GLU A 82 5.89 6.75 -16.54
C GLU A 82 6.45 6.84 -15.10
N ASN A 83 5.85 6.08 -14.18
CA ASN A 83 6.20 6.06 -12.76
C ASN A 83 6.97 4.80 -12.34
N ARG A 84 7.90 4.32 -13.16
CA ARG A 84 8.58 3.02 -12.97
C ARG A 84 9.28 2.89 -11.63
N ASN A 85 9.93 3.97 -11.16
CA ASN A 85 10.67 3.96 -9.90
C ASN A 85 9.74 4.10 -8.68
N LEU A 86 8.52 4.60 -8.86
CA LEU A 86 7.59 4.87 -7.77
C LEU A 86 7.18 3.59 -7.03
N LYS A 87 7.05 2.50 -7.78
CA LYS A 87 6.81 1.17 -7.24
C LYS A 87 7.90 0.77 -6.24
N ASP A 88 9.16 0.87 -6.67
CA ASP A 88 10.31 0.45 -5.87
C ASP A 88 10.47 1.35 -4.65
N GLU A 89 10.25 2.67 -4.80
CA GLU A 89 10.31 3.64 -3.69
C GLU A 89 9.25 3.34 -2.62
N ILE A 90 7.99 3.15 -3.01
CA ILE A 90 6.89 2.80 -2.08
C ILE A 90 7.17 1.46 -1.39
N GLN A 91 7.59 0.45 -2.15
CA GLN A 91 7.91 -0.86 -1.60
C GLN A 91 9.06 -0.79 -0.60
N GLU A 92 10.10 -0.01 -0.89
CA GLU A 92 11.25 0.17 0.00
C GLU A 92 10.82 0.78 1.35
N GLU A 93 9.95 1.78 1.34
CA GLU A 93 9.42 2.41 2.56
C GLU A 93 8.60 1.43 3.41
N LEU A 94 7.75 0.61 2.78
CA LEU A 94 7.00 -0.44 3.47
C LEU A 94 7.93 -1.50 4.09
N VAL A 95 8.93 -1.93 3.34
CA VAL A 95 9.93 -2.90 3.82
C VAL A 95 10.77 -2.32 4.96
N LYS A 96 11.15 -1.03 4.91
CA LYS A 96 11.83 -0.35 6.01
C LYS A 96 10.99 -0.39 7.29
N TRP A 97 9.70 -0.11 7.19
CA TRP A 97 8.78 -0.20 8.33
C TRP A 97 8.69 -1.63 8.89
N LEU A 98 8.56 -2.65 8.04
CA LEU A 98 8.54 -4.06 8.47
C LEU A 98 9.85 -4.46 9.17
N LYS A 99 11.00 -4.03 8.65
CA LYS A 99 12.31 -4.25 9.27
C LYS A 99 12.43 -3.55 10.63
N TRP A 100 11.91 -2.32 10.74
CA TRP A 100 11.90 -1.56 11.99
C TRP A 100 11.09 -2.27 13.09
N LEU A 101 9.97 -2.90 12.72
CA LEU A 101 9.15 -3.72 13.63
C LEU A 101 9.82 -5.05 14.05
N LYS A 102 10.94 -5.42 13.45
CA LYS A 102 11.65 -6.69 13.71
C LYS A 102 10.74 -7.91 13.57
N VAL A 103 9.94 -7.93 12.50
CA VAL A 103 9.11 -9.09 12.14
C VAL A 103 9.99 -10.33 11.91
N LYS A 104 9.46 -11.52 12.19
CA LYS A 104 10.19 -12.79 12.03
C LYS A 104 10.55 -13.10 10.58
N SER A 105 9.66 -12.71 9.67
CA SER A 105 9.85 -12.86 8.23
C SER A 105 9.05 -11.79 7.49
N VAL A 106 9.49 -11.49 6.27
CA VAL A 106 8.86 -10.54 5.36
C VAL A 106 8.52 -11.28 4.06
N THR A 107 7.26 -11.24 3.65
CA THR A 107 6.82 -11.69 2.33
C THR A 107 6.53 -10.48 1.47
N ILE A 108 7.18 -10.41 0.32
CA ILE A 108 6.96 -9.37 -0.69
C ILE A 108 6.34 -10.07 -1.90
N ASP A 109 5.01 -10.10 -1.92
CA ASP A 109 4.22 -10.61 -3.05
C ASP A 109 3.01 -9.70 -3.25
N PRO A 110 3.25 -8.41 -3.58
CA PRO A 110 2.17 -7.45 -3.72
C PRO A 110 1.31 -7.82 -4.92
N GLN A 111 -0.02 -7.80 -4.75
CA GLN A 111 -0.90 -7.82 -5.90
C GLN A 111 -0.74 -6.49 -6.64
N GLU A 112 -0.17 -6.56 -7.84
CA GLU A 112 0.14 -5.39 -8.66
C GLU A 112 -1.07 -4.98 -9.50
N HIS A 113 -1.50 -3.73 -9.34
CA HIS A 113 -2.62 -3.20 -10.08
C HIS A 113 -2.31 -1.81 -10.66
N SER A 114 -2.71 -1.61 -11.91
CA SER A 114 -2.59 -0.34 -12.62
C SER A 114 -3.97 0.29 -12.81
N TYR A 115 -4.04 1.61 -12.71
CA TYR A 115 -5.25 2.39 -12.95
C TYR A 115 -4.94 3.72 -13.65
#